data_AF-A0A7V7FNQ8-F1
#
_entry.id   AF-A0A7V7FNQ8-F1
#
_cell.length_a   1.000
_cell.length_b   1.000
_cell.length_c   1.000
_cell.angle_alpha   90.00
_cell.angle_beta   90.00
_cell.angle_gamma   90.00
#
_symmetry.space_group_name_H-M   'P 1'
#
loop_
_entity.id
_entity.type
_entity.pdbx_description
1 polymer ?
#
loop_
_entity_poly.entity_id
_entity_poly.type
_entity_poly.pdbx_seq_one_letter_code
_entity_poly.pdbx_strand_id
1 'polypeptide(L)' 'MEVAAAKLIGAGLAVIGLGGVGAGIGNIFSSMISSVARNPAAAAHVQLFMWVGFALVEAVALYALVVALVILFVF' A
#
# COMPACT_ATOMS: atom_id res chain seq x y z
N MET A 1 -29.50 13.04 -0.66
CA MET A 1 -28.87 11.72 -0.80
C MET A 1 -29.19 10.91 0.44
N GLU A 2 -29.55 9.65 0.27
CA GLU A 2 -29.80 8.72 1.38
C GLU A 2 -28.44 8.31 2.01
N VAL A 3 -28.40 8.17 3.34
CA VAL A 3 -27.13 8.04 4.10
C VAL A 3 -26.41 6.73 3.75
N ALA A 4 -27.13 5.63 3.48
CA ALA A 4 -26.50 4.39 3.09
C ALA A 4 -25.82 4.50 1.72
N ALA A 5 -26.44 5.18 0.75
CA ALA A 5 -25.79 5.47 -0.54
C ALA A 5 -24.48 6.28 -0.36
N ALA A 6 -24.47 7.29 0.53
CA ALA A 6 -23.26 8.07 0.81
C ALA A 6 -22.14 7.24 1.46
N LYS A 7 -22.49 6.28 2.36
CA LYS A 7 -21.52 5.36 2.96
C LYS A 7 -20.85 4.44 1.94
N LEU A 8 -21.64 3.86 1.02
CA LEU A 8 -21.10 2.99 -0.03
C LEU A 8 -20.12 3.73 -0.94
N ILE A 9 -20.45 4.96 -1.33
CA ILE A 9 -19.56 5.81 -2.13
C ILE A 9 -18.32 6.20 -1.33
N GLY A 10 -18.48 6.66 -0.09
CA GLY A 10 -17.38 7.09 0.77
C GLY A 10 -16.37 5.97 1.06
N ALA A 11 -16.85 4.74 1.29
CA ALA A 11 -15.99 3.58 1.46
C ALA A 11 -15.17 3.25 0.21
N GLY A 12 -15.77 3.36 -0.98
CA GLY A 12 -15.05 3.21 -2.25
C GLY A 12 -14.00 4.31 -2.46
N LEU A 13 -14.33 5.56 -2.13
CA LEU A 13 -13.40 6.69 -2.23
C LEU A 13 -12.20 6.53 -1.27
N ALA A 14 -12.42 5.98 -0.08
CA ALA A 14 -11.37 5.78 0.93
C ALA A 14 -10.22 4.87 0.45
N VAL A 15 -10.49 3.96 -0.49
CA VAL A 15 -9.49 3.02 -1.03
C VAL A 15 -8.91 3.40 -2.39
N ILE A 16 -9.31 4.53 -2.99
CA ILE A 16 -8.77 4.96 -4.31
C ILE A 16 -7.24 5.10 -4.28
N GLY A 17 -6.69 5.54 -3.14
CA GLY A 17 -5.25 5.68 -2.95
C GLY A 17 -4.45 4.38 -3.05
N LEU A 18 -5.10 3.21 -2.99
CA LEU A 18 -4.42 1.91 -3.12
C LEU A 18 -3.75 1.72 -4.49
N GLY A 19 -4.18 2.45 -5.53
CA GLY A 19 -3.44 2.48 -6.81
C GLY A 19 -2.00 2.98 -6.64
N GLY A 20 -1.79 3.98 -5.80
CA GLY A 20 -0.45 4.50 -5.48
C GLY A 20 0.38 3.53 -4.64
N VAL A 21 -0.26 2.79 -3.73
CA VAL A 21 0.37 1.71 -2.96
C VAL A 21 0.88 0.62 -3.91
N GLY A 22 0.04 0.16 -4.84
CA GLY A 22 0.42 -0.85 -5.83
C GLY A 22 1.62 -0.42 -6.70
N ALA A 23 1.63 0.84 -7.15
CA ALA A 23 2.78 1.41 -7.85
C ALA A 23 4.04 1.47 -6.96
N GLY A 24 3.88 1.84 -5.69
CA GLY A 24 4.97 1.88 -4.70
C GLY A 24 5.60 0.52 -4.47
N ILE A 25 4.79 -0.53 -4.28
CA ILE A 25 5.25 -1.92 -4.13
C ILE A 25 6.04 -2.34 -5.37
N GLY A 26 5.49 -2.12 -6.57
CA GLY A 26 6.17 -2.43 -7.83
C GLY A 26 7.54 -1.77 -7.95
N ASN A 27 7.64 -0.48 -7.59
CA ASN A 27 8.89 0.26 -7.61
C ASN A 27 9.92 -0.24 -6.60
N ILE A 28 9.50 -0.62 -5.39
CA ILE A 28 10.39 -1.15 -4.34
C ILE A 28 11.04 -2.46 -4.80
N PHE A 29 10.23 -3.41 -5.28
CA PHE A 29 10.72 -4.70 -5.74
C PHE A 29 11.56 -4.58 -7.02
N SER A 30 11.14 -3.76 -7.99
CA SER A 30 11.90 -3.50 -9.21
C SER A 30 13.29 -2.91 -8.92
N SER A 31 13.36 -1.95 -7.98
CA SER A 31 14.62 -1.35 -7.55
C SER A 31 15.52 -2.36 -6.85
N MET A 32 14.97 -3.18 -5.96
CA MET A 32 15.73 -4.23 -5.27
C MET A 32 16.32 -5.24 -6.27
N ILE A 33 15.51 -5.76 -7.20
CA ILE A 33 15.96 -6.71 -8.23
C ILE A 33 17.08 -6.08 -9.07
N SER A 34 16.90 -4.83 -9.51
CA SER A 34 17.90 -4.11 -10.31
C SER A 34 19.21 -3.87 -9.56
N SER A 35 19.14 -3.56 -8.26
CA SER A 35 20.32 -3.41 -7.40
C SER A 35 21.06 -4.72 -7.20
N VAL A 36 20.34 -5.81 -6.91
CA VAL A 36 20.92 -7.15 -6.72
C VAL A 36 21.53 -7.69 -8.01
N ALA A 37 20.89 -7.45 -9.16
CA ALA A 37 21.42 -7.86 -10.46
C ALA A 37 22.78 -7.20 -10.78
N ARG A 38 23.01 -5.96 -10.30
CA ARG A 38 24.29 -5.25 -10.48
C ARG A 38 25.35 -5.65 -9.46
N ASN A 39 24.95 -5.96 -8.23
CA ASN A 39 25.85 -6.40 -7.18
C ASN A 39 25.18 -7.46 -6.28
N PRO A 40 25.35 -8.75 -6.59
CA PRO A 40 24.75 -9.84 -5.81
C PRO A 40 25.19 -9.88 -4.33
N ALA A 41 26.39 -9.40 -4.02
CA ALA A 41 26.91 -9.38 -2.65
C ALA A 41 26.16 -8.38 -1.74
N ALA A 42 25.47 -7.39 -2.32
CA ALA A 42 24.69 -6.42 -1.57
C ALA A 42 23.26 -6.91 -1.21
N ALA A 43 22.86 -8.11 -1.65
CA ALA A 43 21.48 -8.58 -1.54
C ALA A 43 20.92 -8.55 -0.11
N ALA A 44 21.67 -9.07 0.87
CA ALA A 44 21.21 -9.12 2.26
C ALA A 44 20.96 -7.72 2.84
N HIS A 45 21.81 -6.74 2.53
CA HIS A 45 21.66 -5.37 3.00
C HIS A 45 20.47 -4.68 2.33
N VAL A 46 20.33 -4.79 1.01
CA VAL A 46 19.24 -4.13 0.26
C VAL A 46 17.89 -4.75 0.60
N GLN A 47 17.83 -6.06 0.82
CA GLN A 47 16.58 -6.76 1.16
C GLN A 47 16.00 -6.29 2.51
N LEU A 48 16.85 -5.94 3.49
CA LEU A 48 16.39 -5.37 4.75
C LEU A 48 15.66 -4.04 4.52
N PHE A 49 16.25 -3.13 3.74
CA PHE A 49 15.62 -1.85 3.43
C PHE A 49 14.38 -1.99 2.54
N MET A 50 14.38 -2.97 1.63
CA MET A 50 13.21 -3.33 0.83
C MET A 50 12.02 -3.71 1.71
N TRP A 51 12.22 -4.58 2.72
CA TRP A 51 11.14 -4.98 3.62
C TRP A 51 10.64 -3.83 4.49
N VAL A 52 11.52 -2.95 4.96
CA VAL A 52 11.12 -1.75 5.70
C VAL A 52 10.28 -0.83 4.80
N GLY A 53 10.73 -0.57 3.57
CA GLY A 53 9.97 0.23 2.60
C GLY A 53 8.61 -0.38 2.26
N PHE A 54 8.56 -1.70 2.05
CA PHE A 54 7.33 -2.44 1.80
C PHE A 54 6.35 -2.30 2.96
N ALA A 55 6.81 -2.50 4.21
CA ALA A 55 5.96 -2.38 5.40
C ALA A 55 5.38 -0.98 5.57
N LEU A 56 6.14 0.08 5.24
CA LEU A 56 5.66 1.46 5.29
C LEU A 56 4.58 1.73 4.24
N VAL A 57 4.75 1.21 3.03
CA VAL A 57 3.75 1.33 1.96
C VAL A 57 2.47 0.55 2.31
N GLU A 58 2.62 -0.66 2.86
CA GLU A 58 1.48 -1.46 3.34
C GLU A 58 0.75 -0.80 4.52
N ALA A 59 1.45 -0.12 5.43
CA ALA A 59 0.79 0.59 6.52
C ALA A 59 -0.21 1.65 6.00
N VAL A 60 0.14 2.35 4.92
CA VAL A 60 -0.76 3.32 4.26
C VAL A 60 -1.98 2.60 3.66
N ALA A 61 -1.76 1.44 3.04
CA ALA A 61 -2.84 0.63 2.48
C ALA A 61 -3.82 0.15 3.55
N LEU A 62 -3.28 -0.33 4.68
CA LEU A 62 -4.08 -0.78 5.81
C LEU A 62 -4.88 0.36 6.43
N TYR A 63 -4.33 1.57 6.54
CA TYR A 63 -5.11 2.72 7.01
C TYR A 63 -6.28 3.07 6.09
N ALA A 64 -6.07 3.06 4.76
CA ALA A 64 -7.14 3.27 3.79
C ALA A 64 -8.25 2.21 3.92
N LEU A 65 -7.86 0.93 4.08
CA LEU A 65 -8.79 -0.16 4.30
C LEU A 65 -9.55 -0.01 5.62
N VAL A 66 -8.87 0.33 6.72
CA VAL A 66 -9.51 0.55 8.03
C VAL A 66 -10.55 1.65 7.95
N VAL A 67 -10.24 2.78 7.30
CA VAL A 67 -11.21 3.88 7.12
C VAL A 67 -12.42 3.40 6.31
N ALA A 68 -12.21 2.64 5.24
CA ALA A 68 -13.31 2.09 4.44
C ALA A 68 -14.21 1.14 5.26
N LEU A 69 -13.62 0.26 6.06
CA LEU A 69 -14.36 -0.67 6.92
C LEU A 69 -15.14 0.07 8.01
N VAL A 70 -14.56 1.12 8.60
CA VAL A 70 -15.24 1.96 9.59
C VAL A 70 -16.45 2.67 8.97
N ILE A 71 -16.33 3.18 7.74
CA ILE A 71 -17.45 3.80 7.01
C ILE A 71 -18.57 2.79 6.70
N LEU A 72 -18.23 1.53 6.41
CA LEU A 72 -19.21 0.51 6.05
C LEU A 72 -19.98 -0.05 7.26
N PHE A 73 -19.28 -0.29 8.37
CA PHE A 73 -19.76 -1.17 9.43
C PHE A 73 -19.93 -0.50 10.80
N VAL A 74 -19.39 0.70 11.02
CA VAL A 74 -19.41 1.36 12.33
C VAL A 74 -20.32 2.58 12.33
N PHE A 75 -20.10 3.49 11.39
CA PHE A 75 -21.09 4.51 11.03
C PHE A 75 -22.14 3.88 10.12
#